data_AF-A0A8W8MK00-F1
#
_entry.id   AF-A0A8W8MK00-F1
#
_cell.length_a   1.000
_cell.length_b   1.000
_cell.length_c   1.000
_cell.angle_alpha   90.00
_cell.angle_beta   90.00
_cell.angle_gamma   90.00
#
_symmetry.space_group_name_H-M   'P 1'
#
loop_
_entity.id
_entity.type
_entity.pdbx_description
1 polymer ?
#
loop_
_entity_poly.entity_id
_entity_poly.type
_entity_poly.pdbx_seq_one_letter_code
_entity_poly.pdbx_strand_id
1 'polypeptide(L)'
;MTERHTMYLAGSITGGRKYADLYQRIVEKLKTYGNVLTEHVANPTVEADEDDAGLTDVFIHNRDMDWLYECDVIVAEVTQKSLGVGYEIGRAVALNP
;
A
#
# COMPACT_ATOMS: atom_id res chain seq x y z
N MET A 1 23.70 1.06 -13.97
CA MET A 1 22.93 1.49 -12.79
C MET A 1 22.17 0.26 -12.34
N THR A 2 22.34 -0.21 -11.10
CA THR A 2 21.48 -1.27 -10.57
C THR A 2 20.08 -0.70 -10.43
N GLU A 3 19.10 -1.26 -11.14
CA GLU A 3 17.70 -0.90 -10.98
C GLU A 3 17.29 -1.13 -9.52
N ARG A 4 16.64 -0.14 -8.92
CA ARG A 4 16.07 -0.28 -7.58
C ARG A 4 14.71 -0.94 -7.70
N HIS A 5 14.46 -1.97 -6.90
CA HIS A 5 13.17 -2.65 -6.88
C HIS A 5 12.03 -1.70 -6.52
N THR A 6 10.87 -1.83 -7.16
CA THR A 6 9.62 -1.16 -6.79
C THR A 6 8.82 -2.05 -5.83
N MET A 7 8.30 -1.45 -4.76
CA MET A 7 7.64 -2.18 -3.68
C MET A 7 6.27 -1.59 -3.38
N TYR A 8 5.28 -2.45 -3.22
CA TYR A 8 3.94 -2.10 -2.76
C TYR A 8 3.79 -2.51 -1.29
N LEU A 9 3.54 -1.55 -0.40
CA LEU A 9 3.15 -1.83 0.98
C LEU A 9 1.62 -1.83 1.08
N ALA A 10 1.05 -2.97 1.46
CA ALA A 10 -0.36 -3.12 1.81
C ALA A 10 -0.55 -3.03 3.33
N GLY A 11 -1.48 -2.19 3.78
CA GLY A 11 -1.80 -2.00 5.19
C GLY A 11 -3.26 -1.55 5.37
N SER A 12 -3.85 -1.88 6.52
CA SER A 12 -5.23 -1.49 6.80
C SER A 12 -5.36 0.03 6.93
N ILE A 13 -6.26 0.61 6.13
CA ILE A 13 -6.71 2.02 6.22
C ILE A 13 -8.12 2.04 6.81
N THR A 14 -9.16 1.81 5.99
CA THR A 14 -10.58 1.84 6.40
C THR A 14 -10.99 0.71 7.36
N GLY A 15 -10.25 -0.40 7.36
CA GLY A 15 -10.38 -1.48 8.37
C GLY A 15 -9.86 -1.07 9.76
N GLY A 16 -9.33 0.15 9.86
CA GLY A 16 -8.79 0.81 11.04
C GLY A 16 -7.26 0.97 10.98
N ARG A 17 -6.78 1.93 11.77
CA ARG A 17 -5.45 2.53 11.68
C ARG A 17 -4.56 2.26 12.91
N LYS A 18 -4.84 1.20 13.68
CA LYS A 18 -4.19 0.96 14.99
C LYS A 18 -2.66 0.86 14.89
N TYR A 19 -2.15 0.42 13.74
CA TYR A 19 -0.73 0.17 13.50
C TYR A 19 -0.09 1.15 12.51
N ALA A 20 -0.65 2.36 12.35
CA ALA A 20 -0.09 3.42 11.51
C ALA A 20 1.44 3.63 11.70
N ASP A 21 1.88 3.76 12.96
CA ASP A 21 3.29 3.96 13.30
C ASP A 21 4.19 2.78 12.88
N LEU A 22 3.63 1.56 12.89
CA LEU A 22 4.33 0.38 12.39
C LEU A 22 4.50 0.45 10.88
N TYR A 23 3.48 0.90 10.14
CA TYR A 23 3.58 1.08 8.69
C TYR A 23 4.69 2.07 8.34
N GLN A 24 4.81 3.17 9.09
CA GLN A 24 5.91 4.12 8.89
C GLN A 24 7.28 3.47 9.06
N ARG A 25 7.46 2.66 10.12
CA ARG A 25 8.71 1.93 10.34
C ARG A 25 9.00 0.90 9.23
N ILE A 26 7.96 0.27 8.69
CA ILE A 26 8.09 -0.65 7.55
C ILE A 26 8.51 0.12 6.30
N VAL A 27 7.84 1.23 5.97
CA VAL A 27 8.20 2.10 4.83
C VAL A 27 9.66 2.52 4.90
N GLU A 28 10.11 3.06 6.04
CA GLU A 28 11.50 3.47 6.22
C GLU A 28 12.49 2.32 6.02
N LYS A 29 12.12 1.11 6.46
CA LYS A 29 12.93 -0.08 6.23
C LYS A 29 12.95 -0.48 4.76
N LEU A 30 11.81 -0.48 4.08
CA LEU A 30 11.69 -0.85 2.67
C LEU A 30 12.47 0.11 1.77
N LYS A 31 12.48 1.42 2.07
CA LYS A 31 13.26 2.43 1.32
C LYS A 31 14.77 2.15 1.29
N THR A 32 15.29 1.33 2.20
CA THR A 32 16.68 0.86 2.17
C THR A 32 16.95 -0.17 1.05
N TYR A 33 15.91 -0.81 0.52
CA TYR A 33 15.98 -1.85 -0.52
C TYR A 33 15.54 -1.36 -1.90
N GLY A 34 14.74 -0.29 -1.99
CA GLY A 34 14.14 0.14 -3.25
C GLY A 34 13.18 1.32 -3.11
N ASN A 35 12.32 1.52 -4.11
CA ASN A 35 11.28 2.55 -4.12
C ASN A 35 9.96 1.99 -3.57
N VAL A 36 9.31 2.70 -2.64
CA VAL A 36 8.00 2.29 -2.10
C VAL A 36 6.92 3.12 -2.79
N LEU A 37 6.00 2.49 -3.50
CA LEU A 37 4.96 3.19 -4.25
C LEU A 37 3.86 3.74 -3.34
N THR A 38 3.59 3.04 -2.24
CA THR A 38 2.46 3.31 -1.33
C THR A 38 2.88 3.89 0.03
N GLU A 39 3.87 4.79 0.06
CA GLU A 39 4.35 5.41 1.31
C GLU A 39 3.21 6.10 2.10
N HIS A 40 2.21 6.63 1.40
CA HIS A 40 1.04 7.30 1.98
C HIS A 40 0.19 6.39 2.88
N VAL A 41 0.28 5.06 2.75
CA VAL A 41 -0.38 4.11 3.68
C VAL A 41 0.10 4.32 5.12
N ALA A 42 1.33 4.80 5.32
CA ALA A 42 1.84 5.12 6.65
C ALA A 42 1.28 6.44 7.23
N ASN A 43 0.69 7.32 6.42
CA ASN A 43 0.24 8.63 6.86
C ASN A 43 -1.00 8.53 7.79
N PRO A 44 -0.94 8.98 9.06
CA PRO A 44 -2.08 8.97 9.99
C PRO A 44 -3.33 9.66 9.47
N THR A 45 -3.20 10.65 8.58
CA THR A 45 -4.31 11.43 8.04
C THR A 45 -4.71 11.01 6.63
N VAL A 46 -4.21 9.89 6.10
CA VAL A 46 -4.45 9.49 4.70
C VAL A 46 -5.92 9.54 4.27
N GLU A 47 -6.85 9.02 5.08
CA GLU A 47 -8.28 9.04 4.77
C GLU A 47 -8.81 10.47 4.65
N ALA A 48 -8.44 11.33 5.61
CA ALA A 48 -8.85 12.74 5.60
C ALA A 48 -8.21 13.50 4.42
N ASP A 49 -6.95 13.22 4.10
CA ASP A 49 -6.24 13.86 3.01
C ASP A 49 -6.83 13.46 1.64
N GLU A 50 -7.25 12.20 1.48
CA GLU A 50 -7.92 11.70 0.28
C GLU A 50 -9.34 12.27 0.14
N ASP A 51 -10.08 12.37 1.24
CA ASP A 51 -11.42 13.00 1.29
C ASP A 51 -11.34 14.50 0.95
N ASP A 52 -10.40 15.24 1.56
CA ASP A 52 -10.20 16.68 1.31
C ASP A 52 -9.77 16.94 -0.14
N ALA A 53 -9.03 16.01 -0.75
CA ALA A 53 -8.67 16.05 -2.16
C ALA A 53 -9.82 15.65 -3.10
N GLY A 54 -10.96 15.18 -2.57
CA GLY A 54 -12.12 14.75 -3.34
C GLY A 54 -11.84 13.50 -4.19
N LEU A 55 -10.94 12.63 -3.73
CA LEU A 55 -10.65 11.39 -4.43
C LEU A 55 -11.82 10.42 -4.30
N THR A 56 -12.22 9.82 -5.41
CA THR A 56 -13.28 8.81 -5.40
C THR A 56 -12.71 7.42 -5.11
N ASP A 57 -13.50 6.54 -4.49
CA ASP A 57 -13.13 5.14 -4.27
C ASP A 57 -12.63 4.44 -5.55
N VAL A 58 -13.28 4.73 -6.69
CA VAL A 58 -12.90 4.17 -8.00
C VAL A 58 -11.52 4.66 -8.44
N PHE A 59 -11.23 5.94 -8.21
CA PHE A 59 -9.92 6.51 -8.53
C PHE A 59 -8.81 5.92 -7.64
N ILE A 60 -9.02 5.88 -6.32
CA ILE A 60 -8.09 5.28 -5.35
C ILE A 60 -7.83 3.83 -5.74
N HIS A 61 -8.89 3.06 -5.98
CA HIS A 61 -8.79 1.68 -6.41
C HIS A 61 -7.95 1.51 -7.68
N ASN A 62 -8.23 2.27 -8.74
CA ASN A 62 -7.50 2.13 -10.00
C ASN A 62 -6.02 2.49 -9.84
N ARG A 63 -5.71 3.60 -9.16
CA ARG A 63 -4.34 4.03 -8.84
C ARG A 63 -3.57 2.95 -8.08
N ASP A 64 -4.20 2.39 -7.05
CA ASP A 64 -3.59 1.36 -6.21
C ASP A 64 -3.38 0.06 -7.00
N MET A 65 -4.30 -0.29 -7.91
CA MET A 65 -4.13 -1.44 -8.82
C MET A 65 -3.01 -1.22 -9.83
N ASP A 66 -2.86 -0.03 -10.38
CA ASP A 66 -1.77 0.30 -11.30
C ASP A 66 -0.42 0.14 -10.59
N TRP A 67 -0.27 0.70 -9.38
CA TRP A 67 0.93 0.52 -8.57
C TRP A 67 1.19 -0.92 -8.18
N LEU A 68 0.14 -1.69 -7.88
CA LEU A 68 0.27 -3.11 -7.56
C LEU A 68 0.81 -3.90 -8.76
N TYR A 69 0.37 -3.58 -9.98
CA TYR A 69 0.84 -4.27 -11.20
C TYR A 69 2.25 -3.85 -11.62
N GLU A 70 2.67 -2.64 -11.27
CA GLU A 70 4.01 -2.11 -11.58
C GLU A 70 5.08 -2.51 -10.54
N CYS A 71 4.68 -3.00 -9.36
CA CYS A 71 5.63 -3.35 -8.31
C CYS A 71 6.34 -4.69 -8.58
N ASP A 72 7.62 -4.78 -8.22
CA ASP A 72 8.37 -6.04 -8.24
C ASP A 72 7.96 -6.95 -7.08
N VAL A 73 7.55 -6.36 -5.95
CA VAL A 73 7.18 -7.11 -4.74
C VAL A 73 6.12 -6.39 -3.91
N ILE A 74 5.18 -7.17 -3.40
CA ILE A 74 4.22 -6.75 -2.38
C ILE A 74 4.70 -7.16 -0.98
N VAL A 75 4.57 -6.25 -0.03
CA VAL A 75 4.74 -6.49 1.41
C VAL A 75 3.43 -6.13 2.09
N ALA A 76 2.82 -7.07 2.82
CA ALA A 76 1.54 -6.83 3.51
C ALA A 76 1.70 -6.95 5.02
N GLU A 77 1.29 -5.92 5.75
CA GLU A 77 1.08 -6.00 7.20
C GLU A 77 -0.37 -6.43 7.46
N VAL A 78 -0.55 -7.60 8.09
CA VAL A 78 -1.86 -8.29 8.16
C VAL A 78 -2.32 -8.56 9.59
N THR A 79 -1.74 -7.90 10.58
CA THR A 79 -2.17 -8.03 11.99
C THR A 79 -3.58 -7.47 12.18
N GLN A 80 -3.91 -6.37 11.50
CA GLN A 80 -5.26 -5.81 11.48
C GLN A 80 -6.06 -6.34 10.29
N LYS A 81 -7.31 -6.74 10.54
CA LYS A 81 -8.22 -7.20 9.48
C LYS A 81 -8.51 -6.07 8.49
N SER A 82 -8.38 -6.33 7.20
CA SER A 82 -8.73 -5.40 6.13
C SER A 82 -9.21 -6.15 4.89
N LEU A 83 -10.36 -5.75 4.36
CA LEU A 83 -10.89 -6.26 3.09
C LEU A 83 -10.03 -5.79 1.90
N GLY A 84 -9.59 -4.52 1.93
CA GLY A 84 -8.73 -3.96 0.88
C GLY A 84 -7.41 -4.71 0.77
N VAL A 85 -6.74 -4.96 1.91
CA VAL A 85 -5.47 -5.72 1.92
C VAL A 85 -5.68 -7.15 1.44
N GLY A 86 -6.75 -7.83 1.87
CA GLY A 86 -7.07 -9.16 1.37
C GLY A 86 -7.32 -9.20 -0.14
N TYR A 87 -7.99 -8.17 -0.66
CA TYR A 87 -8.22 -8.00 -2.09
C TYR A 87 -6.91 -7.80 -2.86
N GLU A 88 -6.03 -6.89 -2.41
CA GLU A 88 -4.72 -6.64 -3.01
C GLU A 88 -3.85 -7.90 -3.06
N ILE A 89 -3.79 -8.67 -1.97
CA ILE A 89 -3.07 -9.95 -1.94
C ILE A 89 -3.63 -10.91 -2.99
N GLY A 90 -4.96 -11.03 -3.08
CA GLY A 90 -5.61 -11.89 -4.07
C GLY A 90 -5.29 -11.48 -5.50
N ARG A 91 -5.28 -10.17 -5.80
CA ARG A 91 -4.89 -9.64 -7.11
C ARG A 91 -3.42 -9.90 -7.40
N ALA A 92 -2.53 -9.67 -6.43
CA ALA A 92 -1.09 -9.90 -6.57
C ALA A 92 -0.78 -11.35 -6.94
N VAL A 93 -1.41 -12.31 -6.24
CA VAL A 93 -1.25 -13.75 -6.53
C VAL A 93 -1.75 -14.10 -7.94
N ALA A 94 -2.84 -13.49 -8.38
CA ALA A 94 -3.41 -13.77 -9.70
C ALA A 94 -2.59 -13.22 -10.89
N LEU A 95 -1.68 -12.26 -10.66
CA LEU A 95 -0.84 -11.66 -11.71
C LEU A 95 0.29 -12.59 -12.18
N ASN A 96 0.72 -13.50 -11.33
CA ASN A 96 1.83 -14.41 -11.64
C ASN A 96 1.46 -15.85 -11.20
N PRO A 97 0.57 -16.52 -11.95
CA PRO A 97 0.00 -17.82 -11.59
C PRO A 97 0.99 -18.99 -11.68
#